data_AF-A0A3D2KIY2-F1
#
_entry.id   AF-A0A3D2KIY2-F1
#
_cell.length_a   1.000
_cell.length_b   1.000
_cell.length_c   1.000
_cell.angle_alpha   90.00
_cell.angle_beta   90.00
_cell.angle_gamma   90.00
#
_symmetry.space_group_name_H-M   'P 1'
#
loop_
_entity.id
_entity.type
_entity.pdbx_description
1 polymer ?
#
loop_
_entity_poly.entity_id
_entity_poly.type
_entity_poly.pdbx_seq_one_letter_code
_entity_poly.pdbx_strand_id
1 'polypeptide(L)'
;MNLTLWLALGVSLLSLTAAGLLAAGVARAPEGDDKMKGIAAAIRTGAMAFIRREYTTVLVFAVLLAAALALALSPHTAVAYAAGAISSGVTGFVGMRVATLANVRTAEAAR
;
A
#
# COMPACT_ATOMS: atom_id res chain seq x y z
N MET A 1 5.58 24.98 -19.56
CA MET A 1 5.43 24.03 -18.43
C MET A 1 6.09 24.63 -17.20
N ASN A 2 5.38 24.77 -16.09
CA ASN A 2 5.90 25.43 -14.89
C ASN A 2 6.96 24.55 -14.19
N LEU A 3 8.04 25.16 -13.71
CA LEU A 3 9.10 24.51 -12.92
C LEU A 3 8.54 23.69 -11.74
N THR A 4 7.46 24.17 -11.13
CA THR A 4 6.77 23.51 -10.02
C THR A 4 6.23 22.12 -10.37
N LEU A 5 5.74 21.91 -11.58
CA LEU A 5 5.24 20.60 -12.03
C LEU A 5 6.37 19.59 -12.16
N TRP A 6 7.51 20.02 -12.71
CA TRP A 6 8.70 19.16 -12.81
C TRP A 6 9.27 18.80 -11.45
N LEU A 7 9.30 19.76 -10.51
CA LEU A 7 9.71 19.49 -9.14
C LEU A 7 8.77 18.50 -8.43
N ALA A 8 7.45 18.65 -8.58
CA ALA A 8 6.48 17.74 -7.97
C ALA A 8 6.63 16.30 -8.49
N LEU A 9 6.83 16.13 -9.80
CA LEU A 9 7.09 14.82 -10.41
C LEU A 9 8.43 14.24 -9.93
N GLY A 10 9.47 15.06 -9.86
CA GLY A 10 10.80 14.65 -9.38
C GLY A 10 10.78 14.16 -7.94
N VAL A 11 10.13 14.89 -7.03
CA VAL A 11 10.00 14.49 -5.62
C VAL A 11 9.19 13.21 -5.48
N SER A 12 8.08 13.09 -6.22
CA SER A 12 7.24 11.89 -6.18
C SER A 12 8.02 10.63 -6.57
N LEU A 13 8.83 10.70 -7.64
CA LEU A 13 9.67 9.59 -8.08
C LEU A 13 10.77 9.26 -7.06
N LEU A 14 11.40 10.28 -6.50
CA LEU A 14 12.43 10.11 -5.47
C LEU A 14 11.86 9.45 -4.20
N SER A 15 10.67 9.85 -3.76
CA SER A 15 9.99 9.24 -2.62
C SER A 15 9.66 7.77 -2.85
N LEU A 16 9.13 7.41 -4.02
CA LEU A 16 8.84 6.01 -4.37
C LEU A 16 10.13 5.16 -4.44
N THR A 17 11.19 5.74 -4.98
CA THR A 17 12.51 5.09 -5.06
C THR A 17 13.07 4.85 -3.66
N ALA A 18 13.05 5.86 -2.80
CA ALA A 18 13.50 5.74 -1.42
C ALA A 18 12.69 4.69 -0.64
N ALA A 19 11.37 4.68 -0.79
CA ALA A 19 10.51 3.66 -0.17
C ALA A 19 10.88 2.24 -0.64
N GLY A 20 11.13 2.06 -1.95
CA GLY A 20 11.57 0.78 -2.50
C GLY A 20 12.93 0.32 -1.96
N LEU A 21 13.91 1.23 -1.87
CA LEU A 21 15.23 0.94 -1.32
C LEU A 21 15.15 0.56 0.17
N LEU A 22 14.37 1.28 0.97
CA LEU A 22 14.15 0.98 2.38
C LEU A 22 13.48 -0.39 2.57
N ALA A 23 12.41 -0.67 1.81
CA ALA A 23 11.72 -1.95 1.85
C ALA A 23 12.64 -3.11 1.45
N ALA A 24 13.48 -2.92 0.42
CA ALA A 24 14.48 -3.92 0.01
C ALA A 24 15.56 -4.13 1.08
N GLY A 25 15.99 -3.07 1.75
CA GLY A 25 16.91 -3.13 2.89
C GLY A 25 16.35 -3.99 4.01
N VAL A 26 15.10 -3.75 4.40
CA VAL A 26 14.41 -4.58 5.41
C VAL A 26 14.31 -6.03 4.93
N ALA A 27 13.88 -6.29 3.69
CA ALA A 27 13.72 -7.66 3.18
C ALA A 27 14.99 -8.52 3.23
N ARG A 28 16.17 -7.90 3.16
CA ARG A 28 17.47 -8.58 3.26
C ARG A 28 17.87 -8.94 4.69
N ALA A 29 17.24 -8.36 5.71
CA ALA A 29 17.50 -8.70 7.11
C ALA A 29 17.01 -10.13 7.43
N PRO A 30 17.69 -10.83 8.36
CA PRO A 30 17.31 -12.18 8.76
C PRO A 30 15.93 -12.23 9.41
N GLU A 31 15.18 -13.30 9.18
CA GLU A 31 13.83 -13.51 9.74
C GLU A 31 13.84 -14.15 11.14
N GLY A 32 15.02 -14.39 11.71
CA GLY A 32 15.20 -15.06 13.00
C GLY A 32 15.05 -16.58 12.93
N ASP A 33 14.67 -17.18 14.06
CA ASP A 33 14.52 -18.63 14.22
C ASP A 33 13.21 -19.17 13.61
N ASP A 34 13.03 -20.49 13.61
CA ASP A 34 11.88 -21.14 12.98
C ASP A 34 10.56 -20.85 13.70
N LYS A 35 10.60 -20.58 15.01
CA LYS A 35 9.41 -20.16 15.76
C LYS A 35 8.98 -18.76 15.32
N MET A 36 9.91 -17.84 15.16
CA MET A 36 9.67 -16.49 14.68
C MET A 36 9.11 -16.48 13.26
N LYS A 37 9.70 -17.26 12.34
CA LYS A 37 9.19 -17.44 10.97
C LYS A 37 7.76 -17.99 10.95
N GLY A 38 7.46 -19.00 11.78
CA GLY A 38 6.13 -19.59 11.87
C GLY A 38 5.05 -18.57 12.29
N ILE A 39 5.34 -17.76 13.31
CA ILE A 39 4.44 -16.69 13.78
C ILE A 39 4.28 -15.62 12.69
N ALA A 40 5.37 -15.19 12.05
CA ALA A 40 5.33 -14.21 10.97
C ALA A 40 4.48 -14.67 9.79
N ALA A 41 4.56 -15.95 9.42
CA ALA A 41 3.75 -16.54 8.36
C ALA A 41 2.25 -16.56 8.69
N ALA A 42 1.89 -16.86 9.93
CA ALA A 42 0.50 -16.81 10.40
C ALA A 42 -0.06 -15.37 10.36
N ILE A 43 0.71 -14.39 10.84
CA ILE A 43 0.35 -12.97 10.77
C ILE A 43 0.17 -12.52 9.33
N ARG A 44 1.12 -12.85 8.44
CA ARG A 44 1.05 -12.48 7.02
C ARG A 44 -0.20 -13.05 6.36
N THR A 45 -0.51 -14.31 6.61
CA THR A 45 -1.71 -14.97 6.06
C THR A 45 -2.98 -14.28 6.55
N GLY A 46 -3.10 -14.03 7.85
CA GLY A 46 -4.26 -13.34 8.44
C GLY A 46 -4.44 -11.92 7.91
N ALA A 47 -3.35 -11.15 7.85
CA ALA A 47 -3.35 -9.78 7.34
C ALA A 47 -3.79 -9.71 5.87
N MET A 48 -3.28 -10.60 5.01
CA MET A 48 -3.68 -10.65 3.60
C MET A 48 -5.13 -11.10 3.41
N ALA A 49 -5.63 -12.02 4.25
CA ALA A 49 -7.04 -12.39 4.25
C ALA A 49 -7.93 -11.21 4.67
N PHE A 50 -7.53 -10.46 5.70
CA PHE A 50 -8.23 -9.27 6.16
C PHE A 50 -8.30 -8.18 5.08
N ILE A 51 -7.16 -7.76 4.50
CA ILE A 51 -7.16 -6.72 3.46
C ILE A 51 -8.00 -7.13 2.26
N ARG A 52 -7.94 -8.42 1.85
CA ARG A 52 -8.75 -8.90 0.74
C ARG A 52 -10.24 -8.74 1.02
N ARG A 53 -10.68 -9.08 2.24
CA ARG A 53 -12.09 -8.95 2.64
C ARG A 53 -12.51 -7.48 2.76
N GLU A 54 -11.68 -6.66 3.36
CA GLU A 54 -11.89 -5.22 3.49
C GLU A 54 -12.02 -4.57 2.11
N TYR A 55 -11.05 -4.79 1.22
CA TYR A 55 -11.02 -4.16 -0.10
C TYR A 55 -12.17 -4.61 -0.99
N THR A 56 -12.58 -5.88 -0.89
CA THR A 56 -13.78 -6.35 -1.62
C THR A 56 -15.03 -5.59 -1.17
N THR A 57 -15.14 -5.29 0.13
CA THR A 57 -16.28 -4.56 0.68
C THR A 57 -16.22 -3.08 0.29
N VAL A 58 -15.05 -2.46 0.45
CA VAL A 58 -14.81 -1.05 0.07
C VAL A 58 -14.99 -0.82 -1.43
N LEU A 59 -14.65 -1.80 -2.27
CA LEU A 59 -14.80 -1.70 -3.73
C LEU A 59 -16.26 -1.43 -4.13
N VAL A 60 -17.22 -2.09 -3.48
CA VAL A 60 -18.65 -1.87 -3.74
C VAL A 60 -19.01 -0.41 -3.47
N PHE A 61 -18.60 0.11 -2.31
CA PHE A 61 -18.83 1.52 -1.97
C PHE A 61 -18.13 2.47 -2.96
N ALA A 62 -16.88 2.18 -3.32
CA ALA A 62 -16.11 3.02 -4.25
C ALA A 62 -16.76 3.10 -5.64
N VAL A 63 -17.28 1.99 -6.17
CA VAL A 63 -17.98 1.98 -7.47
C VAL A 63 -19.28 2.78 -7.41
N LEU A 64 -20.07 2.61 -6.34
CA LEU A 64 -21.32 3.36 -6.16
C LEU A 64 -21.05 4.86 -6.05
N LEU A 65 -20.01 5.26 -5.30
CA LEU A 65 -19.64 6.66 -5.17
C LEU A 65 -19.12 7.23 -6.50
N ALA A 66 -18.32 6.48 -7.27
CA ALA A 66 -17.86 6.90 -8.58
C ALA A 66 -19.04 7.14 -9.54
N ALA A 67 -20.03 6.24 -9.55
CA ALA A 67 -21.26 6.41 -10.35
C ALA A 67 -22.06 7.64 -9.92
N ALA A 68 -22.22 7.86 -8.60
CA ALA A 68 -22.89 9.04 -8.08
C ALA A 68 -22.17 10.34 -8.49
N LEU A 69 -20.84 10.38 -8.42
CA LEU A 69 -20.03 11.53 -8.84
C LEU A 69 -20.12 11.80 -10.35
N ALA A 70 -20.19 10.74 -11.17
CA ALA A 70 -20.33 10.86 -12.61
C ALA A 70 -21.67 11.50 -13.00
N LEU A 71 -22.75 11.14 -12.30
CA LEU A 71 -24.11 11.64 -12.55
C LEU A 71 -24.36 13.02 -11.94
N ALA A 72 -23.85 13.28 -10.74
CA ALA A 72 -24.13 14.51 -10.00
C ALA A 72 -23.23 15.69 -10.37
N LEU A 73 -21.96 15.42 -10.74
CA LEU A 73 -20.96 16.45 -11.03
C LEU A 73 -20.48 16.38 -12.48
N SER A 74 -19.65 15.38 -12.79
CA SER A 74 -19.13 15.15 -14.14
C SER A 74 -18.40 13.81 -14.24
N PRO A 75 -18.34 13.21 -15.43
CA PRO A 75 -17.50 12.03 -15.67
C PRO A 75 -16.02 12.27 -15.33
N HIS A 76 -15.49 13.48 -15.52
CA HIS A 76 -14.11 13.82 -15.19
C HIS A 76 -13.82 13.73 -13.69
N THR A 77 -14.76 14.18 -12.84
CA THR A 77 -14.64 14.06 -11.38
C THR A 77 -14.61 12.60 -10.93
N ALA A 78 -15.46 11.75 -11.53
CA ALA A 78 -15.48 10.32 -11.24
C ALA A 78 -14.16 9.63 -11.62
N VAL A 79 -13.56 10.00 -12.76
CA VAL A 79 -12.25 9.48 -13.18
C VAL A 79 -11.15 9.90 -12.21
N ALA A 80 -11.12 11.18 -11.80
CA ALA A 80 -10.15 11.67 -10.83
C ALA A 80 -10.28 10.95 -9.47
N TYR A 81 -11.52 10.75 -9.01
CA TYR A 81 -11.82 9.96 -7.80
C TYR A 81 -11.31 8.52 -7.92
N ALA A 82 -11.61 7.84 -9.04
CA ALA A 82 -11.21 6.45 -9.26
C ALA A 82 -9.69 6.30 -9.27
N ALA A 83 -8.96 7.22 -9.92
CA ALA A 83 -7.50 7.24 -9.91
C ALA A 83 -6.93 7.38 -8.49
N GLY A 84 -7.52 8.28 -7.67
CA GLY A 84 -7.14 8.45 -6.27
C GLY A 84 -7.45 7.22 -5.41
N ALA A 85 -8.63 6.64 -5.56
CA ALA A 85 -9.07 5.46 -4.83
C ALA A 85 -8.18 4.23 -5.13
N ILE A 86 -7.84 4.01 -6.40
CA ILE A 86 -6.92 2.94 -6.81
C ILE A 86 -5.53 3.18 -6.23
N SER A 87 -5.00 4.41 -6.34
CA SER A 87 -3.68 4.75 -5.79
C SER A 87 -3.61 4.55 -4.27
N SER A 88 -4.68 4.91 -3.55
CA SER A 88 -4.82 4.67 -2.10
C SER A 88 -4.84 3.18 -1.77
N GLY A 89 -5.64 2.39 -2.50
CA GLY A 89 -5.70 0.93 -2.31
C GLY A 89 -4.36 0.24 -2.58
N VAL A 90 -3.65 0.63 -3.63
CA VAL A 90 -2.29 0.11 -3.91
C VAL A 90 -1.35 0.44 -2.75
N THR A 91 -1.41 1.67 -2.24
CA THR A 91 -0.57 2.11 -1.12
C THR A 91 -0.83 1.29 0.13
N GLY A 92 -2.10 1.04 0.50
CA GLY A 92 -2.45 0.23 1.66
C GLY A 92 -2.02 -1.23 1.52
N PHE A 93 -2.20 -1.83 0.34
CA PHE A 93 -1.76 -3.20 0.06
C PHE A 93 -0.23 -3.36 0.16
N VAL A 94 0.53 -2.46 -0.48
CA VAL A 94 1.99 -2.47 -0.41
C VAL A 94 2.46 -2.25 1.02
N GLY A 95 1.89 -1.27 1.72
CA GLY A 95 2.21 -0.98 3.12
C GLY A 95 2.02 -2.21 4.03
N MET A 96 0.90 -2.92 3.91
CA MET A 96 0.65 -4.12 4.70
C MET A 96 1.64 -5.25 4.40
N ARG A 97 2.02 -5.44 3.13
CA ARG A 97 3.06 -6.42 2.76
C ARG A 97 4.41 -6.09 3.38
N VAL A 98 4.82 -4.82 3.36
CA VAL A 98 6.10 -4.39 3.96
C VAL A 98 6.05 -4.51 5.48
N ALA A 99 4.94 -4.09 6.12
CA ALA A 99 4.78 -4.18 7.57
C ALA A 99 4.85 -5.63 8.08
N THR A 100 4.08 -6.54 7.47
CA THR A 100 4.07 -7.96 7.86
C THR A 100 5.42 -8.65 7.63
N LEU A 101 6.19 -8.19 6.64
CA LEU A 101 7.55 -8.64 6.37
C LEU A 101 8.56 -8.08 7.39
N ALA A 102 8.40 -6.83 7.81
CA ALA A 102 9.30 -6.11 8.70
C ALA A 102 9.23 -6.58 10.15
N ASN A 103 8.03 -6.89 10.66
CA ASN A 103 7.79 -7.17 12.08
C ASN A 103 8.75 -8.21 12.68
N VAL A 104 8.95 -9.34 11.98
CA VAL A 104 9.80 -10.43 12.46
C VAL A 104 11.29 -10.06 12.44
N ARG A 105 11.71 -9.28 11.43
CA ARG A 105 13.08 -8.81 11.27
C ARG A 105 13.44 -7.77 12.32
N THR A 106 12.50 -6.92 12.69
CA THR A 106 12.66 -5.98 13.81
C THR A 106 12.79 -6.72 15.13
N ALA A 107 11.98 -7.76 15.36
CA ALA A 107 12.10 -8.58 16.56
C ALA A 107 13.46 -9.30 16.62
N GLU A 108 13.96 -9.83 15.50
CA GLU A 108 15.27 -10.48 15.43
C GLU A 108 16.40 -9.49 15.68
N ALA A 109 16.32 -8.27 15.13
CA ALA A 109 17.32 -7.24 15.34
C ALA A 109 17.39 -6.73 16.80
N ALA A 110 16.37 -7.00 17.60
CA ALA A 110 16.31 -6.62 19.02
C ALA A 110 16.69 -7.76 19.98
N ARG A 111 17.02 -8.94 19.44
CA ARG A 111 17.41 -10.14 20.18
C ARG A 111 18.91 -10.14 20.47
#